data_AF-A0A920QWP2-F1
#
_entry.id   AF-A0A920QWP2-F1
#
_cell.length_a   1.000
_cell.length_b   1.000
_cell.length_c   1.000
_cell.angle_alpha   90.00
_cell.angle_beta   90.00
_cell.angle_gamma   90.00
#
_symmetry.space_group_name_H-M   'P 1'
#
loop_
_entity.id
_entity.type
_entity.pdbx_description
1 polymer ?
#
loop_
_entity_poly.entity_id
_entity_poly.type
_entity_poly.pdbx_seq_one_letter_code
_entity_poly.pdbx_strand_id
1 'polypeptide(L)'
;MQRKHSNLSDIVDVFGVRIVVPDVDTCYRVLGLVHQLYKPMPGRFKDYISIPRVNGYQSLHTTLFGPKGMPLEVQIRTEEMDGVAERGIAANWQYKAVEKQTYSAEARARDWLQGLMEMQQAANSEEFLETVKVDLFPDKV
;
A
#
# COMPACT_ATOMS: atom_id res chain seq x y z
N MET A 1 15.74 2.69 -6.07
CA MET A 1 16.19 3.27 -7.36
C MET A 1 17.43 2.58 -7.93
N GLN A 2 17.47 1.24 -7.95
CA GLN A 2 18.46 0.47 -8.72
C GLN A 2 17.89 -0.94 -8.91
N ARG A 3 17.20 -1.15 -10.03
CA ARG A 3 16.99 -2.43 -10.75
C ARG A 3 15.80 -2.32 -11.68
N LYS A 4 15.97 -1.52 -12.72
CA LYS A 4 15.38 -1.74 -14.05
C LYS A 4 16.17 -0.87 -15.01
N HIS A 5 16.79 -1.50 -15.99
CA HIS A 5 17.35 -0.85 -17.17
C HIS A 5 16.19 -0.29 -18.01
N SER A 6 15.45 0.67 -17.46
CA SER A 6 14.53 1.51 -18.20
C SER A 6 15.35 2.71 -18.64
N ASN A 7 15.27 3.09 -19.93
CA ASN A 7 15.92 4.32 -20.34
C ASN A 7 15.30 5.48 -19.54
N LEU A 8 16.06 6.53 -19.27
CA LEU A 8 15.53 7.72 -18.59
C LEU A 8 14.34 8.33 -19.35
N SER A 9 14.25 8.08 -20.66
CA SER A 9 13.13 8.40 -21.55
C SER A 9 11.87 7.53 -21.34
N ASP A 10 11.95 6.44 -20.59
CA ASP A 10 10.81 5.63 -20.14
C ASP A 10 10.24 6.11 -18.80
N ILE A 11 10.82 7.16 -18.20
CA ILE A 11 10.18 7.92 -17.12
C ILE A 11 9.10 8.78 -17.77
N VAL A 12 8.06 8.10 -18.24
CA VAL A 12 6.79 8.76 -18.57
C VAL A 12 6.29 9.35 -17.27
N ASP A 13 5.85 10.62 -17.28
CA ASP A 13 5.17 11.20 -16.13
C ASP A 13 3.92 10.36 -15.84
N VAL A 14 4.03 9.46 -14.86
CA VAL A 14 2.92 8.63 -14.42
C VAL A 14 2.11 9.48 -13.46
N PHE A 15 0.89 9.81 -13.86
CA PHE A 15 -0.05 10.44 -12.95
C PHE A 15 -0.59 9.36 -12.01
N GLY A 16 -0.31 9.53 -10.71
CA GLY A 16 -0.83 8.67 -9.65
C GLY A 16 -2.06 9.30 -9.01
N VAL A 17 -3.17 8.58 -8.95
CA VAL A 17 -4.39 8.99 -8.24
C VAL A 17 -4.68 7.98 -7.14
N ARG A 18 -4.84 8.48 -5.91
CA ARG A 18 -5.27 7.68 -4.77
C ARG A 18 -6.72 8.02 -4.44
N ILE A 19 -7.54 6.99 -4.28
CA ILE A 19 -8.94 7.11 -3.90
C ILE A 19 -9.13 6.36 -2.57
N VAL A 20 -9.45 7.12 -1.52
CA VAL A 20 -9.76 6.58 -0.20
C VAL A 20 -11.27 6.53 -0.04
N VAL A 21 -11.80 5.38 0.37
CA VAL A 21 -13.25 5.11 0.49
C VAL A 21 -13.61 4.50 1.84
N PRO A 22 -14.90 4.45 2.23
CA PRO A 22 -15.27 3.97 3.56
C PRO A 22 -15.07 2.47 3.78
N ASP A 23 -15.28 1.64 2.75
CA ASP A 23 -15.36 0.19 2.90
C ASP A 23 -14.86 -0.57 1.66
N VAL A 24 -14.66 -1.88 1.81
CA VAL A 24 -14.10 -2.76 0.78
C VAL A 24 -15.04 -2.95 -0.41
N ASP A 25 -16.36 -3.02 -0.20
CA ASP A 25 -17.32 -3.14 -1.31
C ASP A 25 -17.24 -1.89 -2.20
N THR A 26 -17.15 -0.71 -1.58
CA THR A 26 -16.94 0.55 -2.30
C THR A 26 -15.62 0.56 -3.08
N CYS A 27 -14.53 -0.06 -2.60
CA CYS A 27 -13.27 -0.18 -3.35
C CYS A 27 -13.48 -0.84 -4.72
N TYR A 28 -14.18 -1.99 -4.74
CA TYR A 28 -14.43 -2.74 -5.98
C TYR A 28 -15.44 -2.03 -6.89
N ARG A 29 -16.43 -1.31 -6.34
CA ARG A 29 -17.34 -0.47 -7.15
C ARG A 29 -16.58 0.66 -7.84
N VAL A 30 -15.71 1.36 -7.13
CA VAL A 30 -14.87 2.42 -7.70
C VAL A 30 -13.93 1.86 -8.77
N LEU A 31 -13.36 0.67 -8.57
CA LEU A 31 -12.56 0.00 -9.60
C LEU A 31 -13.36 -0.17 -10.90
N GLY A 32 -14.61 -0.63 -10.79
CA GLY A 32 -15.52 -0.75 -11.93
C GLY A 32 -15.77 0.57 -12.64
N LEU A 33 -16.04 1.65 -11.88
CA LEU A 33 -16.24 3.00 -12.44
C LEU A 33 -14.99 3.52 -13.15
N VAL A 34 -13.83 3.33 -12.55
CA VAL A 34 -12.54 3.74 -13.13
C VAL A 34 -12.26 2.99 -14.43
N HIS A 35 -12.55 1.68 -14.49
CA HIS A 35 -12.40 0.85 -15.70
C HIS A 35 -13.43 1.18 -16.80
N GLN A 36 -14.57 1.78 -16.45
CA GLN A 36 -15.52 2.32 -17.43
C GLN A 36 -15.04 3.63 -18.05
N LEU A 37 -14.37 4.49 -17.26
CA LEU A 37 -13.85 5.77 -17.74
C LEU A 37 -12.58 5.63 -18.58
N TYR A 38 -11.67 4.73 -18.18
CA TYR A 38 -10.41 4.50 -18.86
C TYR A 38 -10.14 3.01 -19.03
N LYS A 39 -9.59 2.63 -20.19
CA LYS A 39 -9.27 1.22 -20.47
C LYS A 39 -8.11 0.75 -19.58
N PRO A 40 -8.25 -0.38 -18.86
CA PRO A 40 -7.14 -0.94 -18.08
C PRO A 40 -6.06 -1.49 -18.99
N MET A 41 -4.79 -1.30 -18.60
CA MET A 41 -3.66 -1.92 -19.25
C MET A 41 -3.59 -3.41 -18.85
N PRO A 42 -3.53 -4.35 -19.82
CA PRO A 42 -3.44 -5.78 -19.51
C PRO A 42 -2.26 -6.12 -18.59
N GLY A 43 -2.51 -6.98 -17.59
CA GLY A 43 -1.49 -7.44 -16.63
C GLY A 43 -1.03 -6.39 -15.60
N ARG A 44 -1.63 -5.19 -15.61
CA ARG A 44 -1.30 -4.09 -14.68
C ARG A 44 -2.34 -3.88 -13.57
N PHE A 45 -3.18 -4.88 -13.33
CA PHE A 45 -4.08 -4.92 -12.17
C PHE A 45 -3.48 -5.79 -11.07
N LYS A 46 -3.55 -5.32 -9.82
CA LYS A 46 -3.17 -6.06 -8.62
C LYS A 46 -4.22 -5.87 -7.54
N ASP A 47 -4.74 -6.98 -7.04
CA ASP A 47 -5.68 -7.00 -5.92
C ASP A 47 -4.93 -7.35 -4.63
N TYR A 48 -4.42 -6.33 -3.94
CA TYR A 48 -3.80 -6.53 -2.62
C TYR A 48 -4.82 -6.53 -1.48
N ILE A 49 -6.11 -6.33 -1.76
CA ILE A 49 -7.14 -6.52 -0.74
C ILE A 49 -7.35 -8.02 -0.53
N SER A 50 -7.54 -8.77 -1.62
CA SER A 50 -7.71 -10.23 -1.60
C SER A 50 -6.41 -10.99 -1.30
N ILE A 51 -5.27 -10.46 -1.75
CA ILE A 51 -3.95 -11.05 -1.52
C ILE A 51 -3.02 -9.99 -0.90
N PRO A 52 -3.16 -9.74 0.42
CA PRO A 52 -2.36 -8.73 1.12
C PRO A 52 -0.87 -9.03 1.03
N ARG A 53 -0.07 -7.96 1.12
CA ARG A 53 1.37 -8.06 1.28
C ARG A 53 1.72 -8.51 2.70
N VAL A 54 2.94 -9.01 2.89
CA VAL A 54 3.39 -9.54 4.19
C VAL A 54 3.37 -8.46 5.29
N ASN A 55 3.58 -7.20 4.92
CA ASN A 55 3.51 -6.05 5.83
C ASN A 55 2.08 -5.60 6.16
N GLY A 56 1.06 -6.34 5.71
CA GLY A 56 -0.35 -5.96 5.88
C GLY A 56 -0.83 -4.89 4.90
N TYR A 57 -0.03 -4.49 3.91
CA TYR A 57 -0.48 -3.53 2.90
C TYR A 57 -1.62 -4.11 2.07
N GLN A 58 -2.70 -3.33 1.97
CA GLN A 58 -3.90 -3.64 1.21
C GLN A 58 -4.32 -2.43 0.37
N SER A 59 -4.62 -2.67 -0.91
CA SER A 59 -5.15 -1.69 -1.87
C SER A 59 -5.42 -2.39 -3.21
N LEU A 60 -6.35 -1.87 -4.01
CA LEU A 60 -6.49 -2.22 -5.43
C LEU A 60 -5.61 -1.30 -6.26
N HIS A 61 -4.73 -1.86 -7.09
CA HIS A 61 -3.88 -1.10 -8.00
C HIS A 61 -4.26 -1.41 -9.44
N THR A 62 -4.45 -0.39 -10.25
CA THR A 62 -4.68 -0.54 -11.69
C THR A 62 -3.96 0.55 -12.47
N THR A 63 -3.23 0.18 -13.52
CA THR A 63 -2.74 1.14 -14.52
C THR A 63 -3.69 1.19 -15.71
N LEU A 64 -4.03 2.38 -16.16
CA LEU A 64 -5.00 2.65 -17.23
C LEU A 64 -4.34 3.46 -18.35
N PHE A 65 -4.92 3.38 -19.54
CA PHE A 65 -4.64 4.33 -20.60
C PHE A 65 -5.40 5.63 -20.31
N GLY A 66 -4.71 6.59 -19.69
CA GLY A 66 -5.26 7.90 -19.32
C GLY A 66 -5.40 8.86 -20.52
N PRO A 67 -5.72 10.14 -20.24
CA PRO A 67 -5.84 11.16 -21.27
C PRO A 67 -4.60 11.22 -22.16
N LYS A 68 -4.81 11.34 -23.48
CA LYS A 68 -3.74 11.38 -24.50
C LYS A 68 -2.82 10.13 -24.50
N GLY A 69 -3.29 9.01 -23.95
CA GLY A 69 -2.55 7.74 -23.94
C GLY A 69 -1.49 7.63 -22.84
N MET A 70 -1.41 8.62 -21.95
CA MET A 70 -0.46 8.63 -20.85
C MET A 70 -0.88 7.64 -19.75
N PRO A 71 0.06 6.87 -19.16
CA PRO A 71 -0.26 5.97 -18.07
C PRO A 71 -0.87 6.70 -16.86
N LEU A 72 -2.03 6.23 -16.41
CA LEU A 72 -2.69 6.68 -15.19
C LEU A 72 -2.70 5.52 -14.20
N GLU A 73 -1.99 5.67 -13.09
CA GLU A 73 -2.03 4.70 -11.99
C GLU A 73 -3.08 5.11 -10.97
N VAL A 74 -4.01 4.19 -10.68
CA VAL A 74 -5.05 4.39 -9.68
C VAL A 74 -4.86 3.38 -8.56
N GLN A 75 -4.86 3.88 -7.33
CA GLN A 75 -4.84 3.11 -6.09
C GLN A 75 -6.13 3.37 -5.33
N ILE A 76 -6.85 2.31 -4.98
CA ILE A 76 -8.14 2.40 -4.27
C ILE A 76 -8.00 1.62 -2.96
N ARG A 77 -8.37 2.22 -1.84
CA ARG A 77 -8.26 1.57 -0.52
C ARG A 77 -9.19 2.22 0.50
N THR A 78 -9.41 1.57 1.63
CA THR A 78 -10.18 2.16 2.73
C THR A 78 -9.34 3.14 3.55
N GLU A 79 -9.97 3.95 4.40
CA GLU A 79 -9.25 4.82 5.35
C GLU A 79 -8.31 4.03 6.28
N GLU A 80 -8.75 2.85 6.75
CA GLU A 80 -7.93 1.96 7.57
C GLU A 80 -6.70 1.47 6.80
N MET A 81 -6.90 0.99 5.56
CA MET A 81 -5.83 0.54 4.69
C MET A 81 -4.85 1.67 4.33
N ASP A 82 -5.36 2.90 4.17
CA ASP A 82 -4.55 4.10 3.96
C ASP A 82 -3.66 4.39 5.18
N GLY A 83 -4.23 4.28 6.39
CA GLY A 83 -3.49 4.42 7.64
C GLY A 83 -2.34 3.40 7.77
N VAL A 84 -2.57 2.13 7.42
CA VAL A 84 -1.52 1.09 7.39
C VAL A 84 -0.47 1.39 6.32
N ALA A 85 -0.88 1.85 5.15
CA ALA A 85 0.03 2.16 4.07
C ALA A 85 0.96 3.35 4.35
N GLU A 86 0.50 4.35 5.11
CA GLU A 86 1.30 5.54 5.44
C GLU A 86 2.21 5.34 6.65
N ARG A 87 1.72 4.60 7.66
CA ARG A 87 2.41 4.46 8.96
C ARG A 87 3.01 3.08 9.20
N GLY A 88 2.92 2.17 8.23
CA GLY A 88 3.46 0.82 8.30
C GLY A 88 2.84 -0.04 9.40
N ILE A 89 3.61 -1.00 9.94
CA ILE A 89 3.12 -1.99 10.92
C ILE A 89 2.67 -1.28 12.21
N ALA A 90 3.32 -0.15 12.55
CA ALA A 90 2.99 0.65 13.72
C ALA A 90 1.56 1.22 13.70
N ALA A 91 0.97 1.42 12.51
CA ALA A 91 -0.41 1.88 12.36
C ALA A 91 -1.44 0.86 12.86
N ASN A 92 -1.15 -0.42 12.63
CA ASN A 92 -2.02 -1.54 12.99
C ASN A 92 -2.23 -1.65 14.52
N TRP A 93 -1.33 -1.03 15.31
CA TRP A 93 -1.42 -1.04 16.77
C TRP A 93 -2.25 0.10 17.34
N GLN A 94 -2.41 1.21 16.62
CA GLN A 94 -3.33 2.27 17.07
C GLN A 94 -4.77 1.76 17.08
N TYR A 95 -5.18 0.95 16.09
CA TYR A 95 -6.52 0.38 16.03
C TYR A 95 -6.73 -0.74 17.07
N LYS A 96 -5.76 -1.65 17.27
CA LYS A 96 -5.83 -2.67 18.34
C LYS A 96 -5.80 -2.07 19.75
N ALA A 97 -5.26 -0.86 19.93
CA ALA A 97 -5.27 -0.14 21.20
C ALA A 97 -6.63 0.52 21.53
N VAL A 98 -7.53 0.69 20.54
CA VAL A 98 -8.89 1.20 20.83
C VAL A 98 -9.74 0.14 21.54
N GLU A 99 -9.49 -1.15 21.32
CA GLU A 99 -10.16 -2.24 22.05
C GLU A 99 -9.52 -2.58 23.41
N LYS A 100 -8.26 -2.16 23.65
CA LYS A 100 -7.56 -2.46 24.91
C LYS A 100 -6.88 -1.22 25.48
N GLN A 101 -7.48 -0.71 26.55
CA GLN A 101 -6.93 0.34 27.40
C GLN A 101 -5.43 0.09 27.72
N THR A 102 -4.60 1.06 27.35
CA THR A 102 -3.28 1.38 27.93
C THR A 102 -2.20 0.31 27.85
N TYR A 103 -1.49 0.22 26.71
CA TYR A 103 -0.18 -0.44 26.63
C TYR A 103 0.96 0.56 26.87
N SER A 104 1.92 0.19 27.74
CA SER A 104 3.14 0.99 27.99
C SER A 104 3.99 1.11 26.72
N ALA A 105 4.87 2.13 26.66
CA ALA A 105 5.76 2.33 25.51
C ALA A 105 6.70 1.12 25.29
N GLU A 106 7.11 0.44 26.36
CA GLU A 106 7.95 -0.76 26.27
C GLU A 106 7.21 -1.96 25.69
N ALA A 107 5.93 -2.14 26.02
CA ALA A 107 5.11 -3.20 25.43
C ALA A 107 4.93 -2.99 23.92
N ARG A 108 4.68 -1.74 23.50
CA ARG A 108 4.61 -1.37 22.07
C ARG A 108 5.91 -1.65 21.31
N ALA A 109 7.06 -1.37 21.92
CA ALA A 109 8.36 -1.64 21.29
C ALA A 109 8.66 -3.14 21.14
N ARG A 110 8.25 -3.96 22.11
CA ARG A 110 8.42 -5.43 22.05
C ARG A 110 7.56 -6.07 20.99
N ASP A 111 6.28 -5.67 20.90
CA ASP A 111 5.37 -6.18 19.87
C ASP A 111 5.83 -5.75 18.46
N TRP A 112 6.46 -4.57 18.33
CA TRP A 112 7.09 -4.14 17.07
C TRP A 112 8.24 -5.03 16.65
N LEU A 113 9.15 -5.33 17.57
CA LEU A 113 10.24 -6.26 17.30
C LEU A 113 9.72 -7.65 16.90
N GLN A 114 8.65 -8.11 17.54
CA GLN A 114 8.06 -9.41 17.22
C GLN A 114 7.45 -9.43 15.81
N GLY A 115 6.71 -8.39 15.41
CA GLY A 115 6.17 -8.26 14.05
C GLY A 115 7.26 -8.21 12.97
N LEU A 116 8.39 -7.54 13.24
CA LEU A 116 9.54 -7.52 12.34
C LEU A 116 10.18 -8.91 12.17
N MET A 117 10.27 -9.70 13.25
CA MET A 117 10.80 -11.06 13.20
C MET A 117 9.90 -12.00 12.38
N GLU A 118 8.59 -11.88 12.52
CA GLU A 118 7.61 -12.66 11.73
C GLU A 118 7.71 -12.31 10.23
N MET A 119 7.87 -11.02 9.90
CA MET A 119 8.07 -10.56 8.53
C MET A 119 9.38 -11.07 7.90
N GLN A 120 10.48 -11.14 8.67
CA GLN A 120 11.75 -11.68 8.18
C GLN A 120 11.61 -13.13 7.69
N GLN A 121 10.71 -13.91 8.31
CA GLN A 121 10.49 -15.31 7.94
C GLN A 121 9.58 -15.49 6.73
N ALA A 122 8.70 -14.52 6.44
CA ALA A 122 7.67 -14.62 5.41
C ALA A 122 7.95 -13.81 4.13
N ALA A 123 8.82 -12.79 4.18
CA ALA A 123 9.04 -11.85 3.07
C ALA A 123 10.39 -12.03 2.35
N ASN A 124 10.43 -11.64 1.07
CA ASN A 124 11.68 -11.45 0.34
C ASN A 124 12.44 -10.22 0.88
N SER A 125 13.79 -10.24 0.82
CA SER A 125 14.66 -9.21 1.43
C SER A 125 14.37 -7.77 1.01
N GLU A 126 13.85 -7.56 -0.20
CA GLU A 126 13.53 -6.24 -0.75
C GLU A 126 12.23 -5.66 -0.17
N GLU A 127 11.23 -6.51 0.07
CA GLU A 127 9.93 -6.15 0.66
C GLU A 127 10.06 -5.91 2.19
N PHE A 128 10.99 -6.62 2.82
CA PHE A 128 11.41 -6.37 4.21
C PHE A 128 12.04 -4.97 4.36
N LEU A 129 13.01 -4.63 3.50
CA LEU A 129 13.71 -3.32 3.58
C LEU A 129 12.78 -2.12 3.35
N GLU A 130 11.85 -2.22 2.40
CA GLU A 130 10.85 -1.16 2.17
C GLU A 130 9.97 -0.95 3.41
N THR A 131 9.54 -2.02 4.07
CA THR A 131 8.70 -1.93 5.27
C THR A 131 9.45 -1.32 6.45
N VAL A 132 10.70 -1.76 6.69
CA VAL A 132 11.55 -1.19 7.75
C VAL A 132 11.81 0.30 7.53
N LYS A 133 11.96 0.73 6.27
CA LYS A 133 12.18 2.13 5.93
C LYS A 133 10.97 3.02 6.24
N VAL A 134 9.76 2.53 5.96
CA VAL A 134 8.50 3.23 6.28
C VAL A 134 8.32 3.36 7.80
N ASP A 135 8.58 2.29 8.55
CA ASP A 135 8.44 2.27 10.01
C ASP A 135 9.46 3.18 10.74
N LEU A 136 10.70 3.31 10.22
CA LEU A 136 11.76 4.10 10.85
C LEU A 136 11.66 5.61 10.56
N PHE A 137 11.02 6.00 9.45
CA PHE A 137 10.94 7.38 9.00
C PHE A 137 9.52 7.78 8.58
N PRO A 138 8.55 7.81 9.52
CA PRO A 138 7.17 8.14 9.20
C PRO A 138 6.99 9.56 8.63
N ASP A 139 7.88 10.51 8.97
CA ASP A 139 7.76 11.93 8.59
C ASP A 139 8.48 12.32 7.28
N LYS A 140 8.92 11.37 6.45
CA LYS A 140 9.70 11.65 5.22
C LYS A 140 9.04 11.23 3.90
N VAL A 141 7.72 11.22 3.84
CA VAL A 141 6.96 11.06 2.59
C VAL A 141 6.47 12.41 2.09
#